data_AF-A0A822E1B2-F1
#
_entry.id   AF-A0A822E1B2-F1
#
_cell.length_a   1.000
_cell.length_b   1.000
_cell.length_c   1.000
_cell.angle_alpha   90.00
_cell.angle_beta   90.00
_cell.angle_gamma   90.00
#
_symmetry.space_group_name_H-M   'P 1'
#
loop_
_entity.id
_entity.type
_entity.pdbx_description
1 polymer ?
#
loop_
_entity_poly.entity_id
_entity_poly.type
_entity_poly.pdbx_seq_one_letter_code
_entity_poly.pdbx_strand_id
1 'polypeptide(L)'
;MQSSARLKSSTLDRSLQKTKGDANLSTFALLFSEMVQYSQNRVDNINDLQNRLADFGKHVGIRVLDLFFLRVGKDKREIRLTPMLVFIQKVFWK
;
A
#
# COMPACT_ATOMS: atom_id res chain seq x y z
N MET A 1 -20.09 -48.08 -6.50
CA MET A 1 -18.99 -48.02 -5.51
C MET A 1 -17.78 -47.44 -6.23
N GLN A 2 -17.13 -46.34 -5.90
CA GLN A 2 -17.30 -45.27 -4.92
C GLN A 2 -16.87 -43.97 -5.60
N SER A 3 -17.52 -42.89 -5.18
CA SER A 3 -17.29 -41.47 -5.46
C SER A 3 -15.82 -41.05 -5.58
N SER A 4 -15.46 -40.42 -6.70
CA SER A 4 -14.25 -39.60 -6.79
C SER A 4 -14.45 -38.35 -5.95
N ALA A 5 -13.78 -38.30 -4.80
CA ALA A 5 -13.82 -37.16 -3.89
C ALA A 5 -13.19 -35.96 -4.60
N ARG A 6 -14.03 -35.03 -5.04
CA ARG A 6 -13.63 -33.69 -5.47
C ARG A 6 -12.99 -33.02 -4.26
N LEU A 7 -11.66 -33.06 -4.18
CA LEU A 7 -10.88 -32.24 -3.26
C LEU A 7 -11.29 -30.78 -3.52
N LYS A 8 -12.22 -30.26 -2.70
CA LYS A 8 -12.49 -28.83 -2.63
C LYS A 8 -11.19 -28.22 -2.17
N SER A 9 -10.45 -27.61 -3.11
CA SER A 9 -9.34 -26.73 -2.76
C SER A 9 -9.85 -25.77 -1.70
N SER A 10 -9.23 -25.83 -0.52
CA SER A 10 -9.53 -24.95 0.58
C SER A 10 -9.46 -23.52 0.07
N THR A 11 -10.42 -22.67 0.42
CA THR A 11 -10.42 -21.25 0.04
C THR A 11 -9.14 -20.53 0.49
N LEU A 12 -8.39 -21.14 1.42
CA LEU A 12 -7.08 -20.73 1.92
C LEU A 12 -5.92 -21.00 0.95
N ASP A 13 -6.06 -21.94 0.01
CA ASP A 13 -5.07 -22.22 -1.05
C ASP A 13 -5.20 -21.28 -2.25
N ARG A 14 -6.26 -20.48 -2.28
CA ARG A 14 -6.42 -19.41 -3.27
C ARG A 14 -5.53 -18.27 -2.83
N SER A 15 -4.34 -18.16 -3.45
CA SER A 15 -3.53 -16.94 -3.42
C SER A 15 -4.49 -15.76 -3.49
N LEU A 16 -4.52 -14.94 -2.42
CA LEU A 16 -5.46 -13.84 -2.22
C LEU A 16 -5.61 -13.13 -3.56
N GLN A 17 -6.72 -13.41 -4.25
CA GLN A 17 -6.91 -12.90 -5.59
C GLN A 17 -6.70 -11.40 -5.52
N LYS A 18 -5.93 -10.83 -6.45
CA LYS A 18 -5.76 -9.40 -6.59
C LYS A 18 -7.16 -8.78 -6.56
N THR A 19 -7.61 -8.30 -5.41
CA THR A 19 -8.78 -7.45 -5.33
C THR A 19 -8.34 -6.23 -6.12
N LYS A 20 -8.77 -6.17 -7.38
CA LYS A 20 -8.76 -4.94 -8.16
C LYS A 20 -9.68 -4.03 -7.36
N GLY A 21 -9.08 -3.31 -6.42
CA GLY A 21 -9.74 -2.28 -5.66
C GLY A 21 -9.90 -1.13 -6.63
N ASP A 22 -10.94 -1.19 -7.46
CA ASP A 22 -11.34 -0.09 -8.32
C ASP A 22 -12.02 0.96 -7.43
N ALA A 23 -11.27 1.49 -6.46
CA ALA A 23 -11.68 2.63 -5.68
C ALA A 23 -11.63 3.84 -6.60
N ASN A 24 -12.72 4.61 -6.63
CA ASN A 24 -12.77 5.82 -7.44
C ASN A 24 -11.69 6.80 -6.96
N LEU A 25 -10.89 7.31 -7.89
CA LEU A 25 -9.86 8.32 -7.62
C LEU A 25 -10.44 9.53 -6.88
N SER A 26 -11.68 9.92 -7.20
CA SER A 26 -12.37 11.03 -6.54
C SER A 26 -12.59 10.78 -5.05
N THR A 27 -12.86 9.53 -4.64
CA THR A 27 -13.02 9.18 -3.22
C THR A 27 -11.73 9.37 -2.45
N PHE A 28 -10.60 8.99 -3.06
CA PHE A 28 -9.28 9.23 -2.48
C PHE A 28 -8.96 10.73 -2.40
N ALA A 29 -9.23 11.50 -3.46
CA ALA A 29 -8.97 12.93 -3.49
C ALA A 29 -9.78 13.70 -2.42
N LEU A 30 -11.06 13.36 -2.25
CA LEU A 30 -11.91 13.96 -1.21
C LEU A 30 -11.43 13.61 0.20
N LEU A 31 -11.08 12.34 0.45
CA LEU A 31 -10.55 11.91 1.74
C LEU A 31 -9.22 12.60 2.04
N PHE A 32 -8.32 12.70 1.07
CA PHE A 32 -7.05 13.40 1.23
C PHE A 32 -7.24 14.89 1.51
N SER A 33 -8.19 15.54 0.83
CA SER A 33 -8.56 16.94 1.10
C SER A 33 -9.00 17.14 2.55
N GLU A 34 -9.88 16.27 3.06
CA GLU A 34 -10.31 16.33 4.46
C GLU A 34 -9.16 16.05 5.44
N MET A 35 -8.24 15.14 5.13
CA MET A 35 -7.05 14.90 5.96
C MET A 35 -6.14 16.13 6.04
N VAL A 36 -5.98 16.86 4.94
CA VAL A 36 -5.20 18.11 4.88
C VAL A 36 -5.89 19.18 5.74
N GLN A 37 -7.18 19.41 5.54
CA GLN A 37 -7.97 20.40 6.29
C GLN A 37 -7.98 20.08 7.80
N TYR A 38 -8.19 18.81 8.17
CA TYR A 38 -8.13 18.34 9.56
C TYR A 38 -6.78 18.61 10.21
N SER A 39 -5.70 18.39 9.46
CA SER A 39 -4.34 18.61 9.95
C SER A 39 -4.03 20.10 10.09
N GLN A 40 -4.50 20.91 9.14
CA GLN A 40 -4.34 22.36 9.15
C GLN A 40 -5.08 23.03 10.32
N ASN A 41 -6.29 22.57 10.64
CA ASN A 41 -7.07 23.12 11.77
C ASN A 41 -6.46 22.86 13.16
N ARG A 42 -5.44 22.00 13.24
CA ARG A 42 -4.83 21.55 14.50
C ARG A 42 -3.37 21.96 14.64
N VAL A 43 -2.88 22.76 13.70
CA VAL A 43 -1.48 23.12 13.58
C VAL A 43 -1.37 24.57 13.16
N ASP A 44 -0.50 25.33 13.83
CA ASP A 44 -0.36 26.77 13.60
C ASP A 44 0.60 27.10 12.44
N ASN A 45 1.53 26.19 12.11
CA ASN A 45 2.57 26.40 11.10
C ASN A 45 2.46 25.44 9.91
N ILE A 46 2.81 25.93 8.73
CA ILE A 46 2.84 25.11 7.50
C ILE A 46 3.88 23.98 7.59
N ASN A 47 5.02 24.22 8.23
CA ASN A 47 6.06 23.21 8.41
C ASN A 47 5.56 22.02 9.26
N ASP A 48 4.82 22.32 10.33
CA ASP A 48 4.25 21.32 11.21
C ASP A 48 3.13 20.53 10.51
N LEU A 49 2.37 21.19 9.61
CA LEU A 49 1.39 20.53 8.75
C LEU A 49 2.08 19.53 7.82
N GLN A 50 3.15 19.95 7.15
CA GLN A 50 3.92 19.07 6.25
C GLN A 50 4.51 17.87 6.98
N ASN A 51 5.09 18.09 8.17
CA ASN A 51 5.63 17.01 8.99
C ASN A 51 4.54 15.99 9.37
N ARG A 52 3.35 16.47 9.76
CA ARG A 52 2.23 15.61 10.12
C ARG A 52 1.70 14.79 8.94
N LEU A 53 1.62 15.40 7.75
CA LEU A 53 1.28 14.69 6.52
C LEU A 53 2.35 13.65 6.16
N ALA A 54 3.63 13.98 6.35
CA ALA A 54 4.73 13.05 6.13
C ALA A 54 4.66 11.85 7.09
N ASP A 55 4.26 12.04 8.35
CA ASP A 55 4.06 10.96 9.32
C ASP A 55 2.93 10.00 8.91
N PHE A 56 1.80 10.55 8.43
CA PHE A 56 0.73 9.74 7.85
C PHE A 56 1.23 8.95 6.63
N GLY A 57 1.95 9.62 5.73
CA GLY A 57 2.55 8.99 4.55
C GLY A 57 3.55 7.89 4.90
N LYS A 58 4.36 8.08 5.96
CA LYS A 58 5.32 7.08 6.45
C LYS A 58 4.61 5.83 6.96
N HIS A 59 3.54 5.98 7.73
CA HIS A 59 2.77 4.85 8.23
C HIS A 59 2.20 4.02 7.08
N VAL A 60 1.59 4.67 6.09
CA VAL A 60 1.05 4.01 4.90
C VAL A 60 2.17 3.38 4.06
N GLY A 61 3.25 4.12 3.83
CA GLY A 61 4.39 3.69 3.01
C GLY A 61 5.05 2.41 3.50
N ILE A 62 5.21 2.24 4.82
CA ILE A 62 5.75 0.99 5.40
C ILE A 62 4.84 -0.20 5.07
N ARG A 63 3.53 -0.04 5.23
CA ARG A 63 2.55 -1.12 4.95
C ARG A 63 2.49 -1.45 3.46
N VAL A 64 2.51 -0.43 2.59
CA VAL A 64 2.52 -0.64 1.14
C VAL A 64 3.81 -1.34 0.71
N LEU A 65 4.95 -0.98 1.28
CA LEU A 65 6.23 -1.62 0.99
C LEU A 65 6.23 -3.10 1.40
N ASP A 66 5.75 -3.42 2.61
CA ASP A 66 5.64 -4.80 3.10
C ASP A 66 4.68 -5.63 2.21
N LEU A 67 3.53 -5.05 1.83
CA LEU A 67 2.58 -5.69 0.92
C LEU A 67 3.18 -5.89 -0.48
N PHE A 68 3.99 -4.95 -0.96
CA PHE A 68 4.68 -5.08 -2.24
C PHE A 68 5.64 -6.27 -2.23
N PHE A 69 6.49 -6.40 -1.21
CA PHE A 69 7.41 -7.54 -1.10
C PHE A 69 6.68 -8.87 -0.91
N LEU A 70 5.57 -8.89 -0.16
CA LEU A 70 4.78 -10.10 0.04
C LEU A 70 4.06 -10.59 -1.23
N ARG A 71 3.60 -9.66 -2.09
CA ARG A 71 2.74 -9.99 -3.24
C ARG A 71 3.42 -9.98 -4.60
N VAL A 72 4.47 -9.17 -4.76
CA VAL A 72 5.10 -8.86 -6.06
C VAL A 72 6.60 -9.11 -6.03
N GLY A 73 7.24 -8.91 -4.87
CA GLY A 73 8.68 -9.04 -4.72
C GLY A 73 9.19 -10.47 -4.80
N LYS A 74 10.36 -10.64 -5.43
CA LYS A 74 11.25 -11.78 -5.16
C LYS A 74 11.77 -11.63 -3.73
N ASP A 75 11.94 -12.72 -3.00
CA ASP A 75 12.15 -12.84 -1.54
C ASP A 75 13.27 -11.99 -0.87
N LYS A 76 13.96 -11.10 -1.58
CA LYS A 76 15.06 -10.28 -1.06
C LYS A 76 14.73 -8.79 -1.11
N ARG A 77 14.58 -8.19 0.06
CA ARG A 77 14.53 -6.74 0.24
C ARG A 77 15.88 -6.14 -0.13
N GLU A 78 15.90 -5.25 -1.11
CA GLU A 78 17.11 -4.51 -1.49
C GLU A 78 17.56 -3.63 -0.31
N ILE A 79 18.80 -3.82 0.14
CA ILE A 79 19.42 -3.07 1.25
C ILE A 79 20.40 -2.00 0.77
N ARG A 80 20.75 -2.01 -0.53
CA ARG A 80 21.66 -1.04 -1.14
C ARG A 80 20.88 0.20 -1.58
N LEU A 81 21.49 1.38 -1.41
CA LEU A 81 20.85 2.65 -1.71
C LEU A 81 20.44 2.79 -3.19
N THR A 82 21.35 2.49 -4.11
CA THR A 82 21.12 2.62 -5.56
C THR A 82 19.93 1.79 -6.07
N PRO A 83 19.84 0.46 -5.83
CA PRO A 83 18.68 -0.31 -6.26
C PRO A 83 17.39 0.12 -5.57
N MET A 84 17.45 0.60 -4.31
CA MET A 84 16.26 1.12 -3.63
C MET A 84 15.73 2.41 -4.27
N LEU A 85 16.60 3.33 -4.69
CA LEU A 85 16.17 4.53 -5.42
C LEU A 85 15.53 4.18 -6.78
N VAL A 86 16.15 3.25 -7.52
CA VAL A 86 15.61 2.79 -8.80
C VAL A 86 14.25 2.12 -8.62
N PHE A 87 14.08 1.36 -7.54
CA PHE A 87 12.80 0.75 -7.16
C PHE A 87 11.71 1.81 -6.94
N ILE A 88 12.00 2.85 -6.14
CA ILE A 88 11.03 3.92 -5.88
C ILE A 88 10.61 4.60 -7.20
N GLN A 89 11.57 4.96 -8.05
CA GLN A 89 11.30 5.66 -9.29
C GLN A 89 10.52 4.81 -10.31
N LYS A 90 10.91 3.55 -10.52
CA LYS A 90 10.37 2.72 -11.62
C LYS A 90 9.18 1.86 -11.24
N VAL A 91 9.08 1.47 -9.98
CA VAL A 91 8.11 0.46 -9.52
C VAL A 91 7.06 1.08 -8.61
N PHE A 92 7.47 1.94 -7.67
CA PHE A 92 6.53 2.55 -6.72
C PHE A 92 5.72 3.70 -7.31
N TRP A 93 6.32 4.52 -8.19
CA TRP A 93 5.66 5.71 -8.78
C TRP A 93 4.82 5.41 -10.03
N LYS A 94 4.53 4.14 -10.30
CA LYS A 94 3.78 3.72 -11.50
C LYS A 94 2.30 3.60 -11.19
#